data_AF-A0A1A8VJW3-F1
#
_entry.id   AF-A0A1A8VJW3-F1
#
_cell.length_a   1.000
_cell.length_b   1.000
_cell.length_c   1.000
_cell.angle_alpha   90.00
_cell.angle_beta   90.00
_cell.angle_gamma   90.00
#
_symmetry.space_group_name_H-M   'P 1'
#
loop_
_entity.id
_entity.type
_entity.pdbx_description
1 polymer ?
#
loop_
_entity_poly.entity_id
_entity_poly.type
_entity_poly.pdbx_seq_one_letter_code
_entity_poly.pdbx_strand_id
1 'polypeptide(L)'
;MEELLSNIKDVEPDSILKSTSEYNNDENDNKVNLSIGVCCDDKGNLHVFKSILEAEKIVVEKYREKPYILSNGTKNFSILTQKLIFGDDSLYMKKKKICTIQTIGGTGAIFIILQFLKSLKIKTVYVTDIPYINHVNMITSYGFSIKYIPFFDKKIVDINYEKFLNGLKNIECGSSIILQISCYNPCSVNIDEKYFNDIITIILKKKHIIIFDVAYQGFGNVDLYKDVSLIRRLQDKGISFAVCQSFSKNMSMYGERAGALHIVCKDKKERKIIFNNLRVITRMFYSSPTIHTNRIICELLQNEKLRSDWIKDLKELYERVHKIRCLFFEKLQFYQKKFNLNYNWEIYKKQRGIFSFVPLLGRIHEQLKEHHIYIISSGRINISGITERNVDYIAQRICLCLSVTEFTEEEAGRKCNSPGATYAKTHIYICMCMQRGAFPYVIVSSGKSRNIVFNPLPQHEKQKGKMKSELFSQNFKKHMQSLLIRVLRNEAAKQLNGEVNVRGSRRRGESVCKSDIPYYNQNNIVDIITGVLDKYTDANTNDINVENAIKNIKEILDKTFGAGWICLIGESFSFNISAKVCLHVRVETIV
;
A
#
# COMPACT_ATOMS: atom_id res chain seq x y z
N MET A 1 13.79 -29.98 -12.55
CA MET A 1 14.02 -28.53 -12.37
C MET A 1 13.01 -27.71 -13.16
N GLU A 2 12.88 -27.96 -14.47
CA GLU A 2 11.92 -27.26 -15.33
C GLU A 2 10.47 -27.36 -14.83
N GLU A 3 10.02 -28.53 -14.40
CA GLU A 3 8.71 -28.75 -13.78
C GLU A 3 8.52 -27.97 -12.46
N LEU A 4 9.60 -27.71 -11.72
CA LEU A 4 9.53 -26.85 -10.52
C LEU A 4 9.38 -25.38 -10.91
N LEU A 5 10.06 -24.95 -11.98
CA LEU A 5 9.97 -23.59 -12.50
C LEU A 5 8.60 -23.31 -13.15
N SER A 6 7.97 -24.29 -13.77
CA SER A 6 6.61 -24.14 -14.34
C SER A 6 5.53 -23.89 -13.28
N ASN A 7 5.81 -24.17 -12.00
CA ASN A 7 4.92 -23.86 -10.89
C ASN A 7 5.08 -22.44 -10.32
N ILE A 8 6.11 -21.70 -10.76
CA ILE A 8 6.32 -20.32 -10.33
C ILE A 8 5.27 -19.44 -11.00
N LYS A 9 4.47 -18.77 -10.17
CA LYS A 9 3.53 -17.75 -10.63
C LYS A 9 4.22 -16.40 -10.61
N ASP A 10 3.89 -15.57 -11.59
CA ASP A 10 4.28 -14.17 -11.55
C ASP A 10 3.68 -13.48 -10.30
N VAL A 11 4.39 -12.49 -9.78
CA VAL A 11 4.01 -11.76 -8.58
C VAL A 11 3.88 -10.29 -8.93
N GLU A 12 2.68 -9.76 -8.73
CA GLU A 12 2.41 -8.33 -8.88
C GLU A 12 3.36 -7.52 -7.98
N PRO A 13 4.18 -6.62 -8.56
CA PRO A 13 5.05 -5.76 -7.78
C PRO A 13 4.22 -4.75 -6.96
N ASP A 14 4.80 -4.25 -5.86
CA ASP A 14 4.12 -3.21 -5.08
C ASP A 14 3.97 -1.89 -5.87
N SER A 15 3.10 -1.01 -5.38
CA SER A 15 2.75 0.24 -6.07
C SER A 15 3.93 1.19 -6.30
N ILE A 16 4.99 1.12 -5.48
CA ILE A 16 6.20 1.93 -5.65
C ILE A 16 7.03 1.37 -6.81
N LEU A 17 7.21 0.05 -6.84
CA LEU A 17 7.97 -0.62 -7.90
C LEU A 17 7.26 -0.48 -9.26
N LYS A 18 5.94 -0.68 -9.29
CA LYS A 18 5.13 -0.48 -10.51
C LYS A 18 5.28 0.93 -11.06
N SER A 19 5.07 1.95 -10.22
CA SER A 19 5.18 3.35 -10.64
C SER A 19 6.60 3.72 -11.10
N THR A 20 7.64 3.14 -10.49
CA THR A 20 9.03 3.35 -10.92
C THR A 20 9.29 2.78 -12.31
N SER A 21 8.78 1.57 -12.59
CA SER A 21 8.89 0.95 -13.91
C SER A 21 8.17 1.78 -14.98
N GLU A 22 6.94 2.22 -14.70
CA GLU A 22 6.16 3.06 -15.60
C GLU A 22 6.88 4.39 -15.90
N TYR A 23 7.44 5.07 -14.90
CA TYR A 23 8.22 6.31 -15.09
C TYR A 23 9.49 6.09 -15.94
N ASN A 24 10.20 4.99 -15.71
CA ASN A 24 11.44 4.71 -16.45
C ASN A 24 11.17 4.39 -17.92
N ASN A 25 10.04 3.76 -18.22
CA ASN A 25 9.62 3.40 -19.58
C ASN A 25 8.92 4.54 -20.34
N ASP A 26 8.64 5.66 -19.68
CA ASP A 26 8.09 6.86 -20.34
C ASP A 26 9.19 7.65 -21.05
N GLU A 27 9.01 7.91 -22.34
CA GLU A 27 9.97 8.65 -23.17
C GLU A 27 9.71 10.16 -23.19
N ASN A 28 8.65 10.65 -22.53
CA ASN A 28 8.33 12.08 -22.52
C ASN A 28 9.35 12.88 -21.70
N ASP A 29 9.95 13.91 -22.30
CA ASP A 29 10.91 14.80 -21.64
C ASP A 29 10.34 15.61 -20.46
N ASN A 30 9.01 15.79 -20.42
CA ASN A 30 8.31 16.51 -19.36
C ASN A 30 7.81 15.60 -18.22
N LYS A 31 8.21 14.31 -18.20
CA LYS A 31 7.78 13.37 -17.16
C LYS A 31 8.24 13.79 -15.76
N VAL A 32 7.36 13.63 -14.77
CA VAL A 32 7.61 14.00 -13.37
C VAL A 32 7.44 12.78 -12.47
N ASN A 33 8.50 12.46 -11.72
CA ASN A 33 8.45 11.41 -10.71
C ASN A 33 8.17 11.99 -9.32
N LEU A 34 6.96 11.77 -8.82
CA LEU A 34 6.58 12.08 -7.44
C LEU A 34 6.29 10.81 -6.63
N SER A 35 6.67 9.63 -7.13
CA SER A 35 6.36 8.34 -6.52
C SER A 35 7.53 7.77 -5.71
N ILE A 36 8.77 7.96 -6.17
CA ILE A 36 9.97 7.41 -5.54
C ILE A 36 10.31 8.15 -4.24
N GLY A 37 10.77 7.39 -3.23
CA GLY A 37 11.19 7.91 -1.93
C GLY A 37 12.66 8.34 -1.87
N VAL A 38 13.11 9.16 -2.82
CA VAL A 38 14.44 9.82 -2.81
C VAL A 38 14.26 11.32 -2.66
N CYS A 39 15.24 12.00 -2.08
CA CYS A 39 15.23 13.46 -1.99
C CYS A 39 15.91 14.03 -3.23
N CYS A 40 15.19 14.85 -4.00
CA CYS A 40 15.76 15.52 -5.17
C CYS A 40 16.33 16.91 -4.84
N ASP A 41 17.28 17.41 -5.64
CA ASP A 41 17.80 18.77 -5.60
C ASP A 41 16.92 19.76 -6.40
N ASP A 42 17.34 21.03 -6.51
CA ASP A 42 16.61 22.08 -7.25
C ASP A 42 16.53 21.85 -8.76
N LYS A 43 17.31 20.91 -9.28
CA LYS A 43 17.29 20.49 -10.68
C LYS A 43 16.45 19.22 -10.88
N GLY A 44 15.88 18.66 -9.82
CA GLY A 44 15.12 17.40 -9.86
C GLY A 44 15.99 16.15 -9.86
N ASN A 45 17.31 16.28 -9.69
CA ASN A 45 18.23 15.14 -9.62
C ASN A 45 18.35 14.60 -8.20
N LEU A 46 18.89 13.39 -8.02
CA LEU A 46 19.17 12.85 -6.69
C LEU A 46 20.11 13.77 -5.90
N HIS A 47 19.69 14.20 -4.71
CA HIS A 47 20.53 15.02 -3.82
C HIS A 47 21.70 14.21 -3.26
N VAL A 48 22.90 14.80 -3.22
CA VAL A 48 24.10 14.23 -2.59
C VAL A 48 24.79 15.27 -1.71
N PHE A 49 25.12 14.90 -0.47
CA PHE A 49 25.81 15.78 0.47
C PHE A 49 27.31 15.87 0.14
N LYS A 50 27.86 17.08 0.11
CA LYS A 50 29.31 17.29 -0.10
C LYS A 50 30.15 16.65 1.00
N SER A 51 29.68 16.72 2.24
CA SER A 51 30.33 16.09 3.40
C SER A 51 30.43 14.57 3.28
N ILE A 52 29.48 13.91 2.61
CA ILE A 52 29.52 12.47 2.32
C ILE A 52 30.57 12.17 1.26
N LEU A 53 30.61 12.94 0.17
CA LEU A 53 31.63 12.79 -0.88
C LEU A 53 33.04 12.98 -0.32
N GLU A 54 33.22 13.94 0.58
CA GLU A 54 34.50 14.18 1.23
C GLU A 54 34.88 13.07 2.21
N ALA A 55 33.93 12.58 3.01
CA ALA A 55 34.15 11.40 3.86
C ALA A 55 34.55 10.17 3.03
N GLU A 56 33.95 9.97 1.86
CA GLU A 56 34.28 8.87 0.96
C GLU A 56 35.72 8.95 0.44
N LYS A 57 36.17 10.13 0.00
CA LYS A 57 37.58 10.34 -0.41
C LYS A 57 38.55 9.97 0.71
N ILE A 58 38.32 10.51 1.91
CA ILE A 58 39.15 10.22 3.08
C ILE A 58 39.18 8.71 3.37
N VAL A 59 38.04 8.02 3.27
CA VAL A 59 37.96 6.58 3.51
C VAL A 59 38.77 5.79 2.48
N VAL A 60 38.72 6.16 1.20
CA VAL A 60 39.46 5.49 0.11
C VAL A 60 40.98 5.71 0.26
N GLU A 61 41.40 6.89 0.70
CA GLU A 61 42.81 7.22 0.96
C GLU A 61 43.35 6.48 2.20
N LYS A 62 42.58 6.46 3.28
CA LYS A 62 42.99 5.96 4.60
C LYS A 62 42.98 4.44 4.73
N TYR A 63 42.09 3.74 4.02
CA TYR A 63 41.88 2.31 4.22
C TYR A 63 42.11 1.48 2.95
N ARG A 64 43.17 0.65 2.96
CA ARG A 64 43.44 -0.31 1.88
C ARG A 64 42.76 -1.66 2.11
N GLU A 65 42.85 -2.20 3.32
CA GLU A 65 42.27 -3.50 3.66
C GLU A 65 40.74 -3.46 3.79
N LYS A 66 40.08 -4.56 3.42
CA LYS A 66 38.61 -4.72 3.46
C LYS A 66 38.20 -5.98 4.25
N PRO A 67 38.47 -6.04 5.56
CA PRO A 67 38.20 -7.24 6.36
C PRO A 67 36.70 -7.44 6.63
N TYR A 68 36.32 -8.68 6.96
CA TYR A 68 35.00 -8.99 7.50
C TYR A 68 34.74 -8.32 8.86
N ILE A 69 33.51 -7.86 9.10
CA ILE A 69 33.10 -7.28 10.39
C ILE A 69 32.19 -8.25 11.14
N LEU A 70 32.76 -9.35 11.66
CA LEU A 70 32.00 -10.40 12.38
C LEU A 70 31.40 -9.93 13.72
N SER A 71 31.72 -8.72 14.16
CA SER A 71 31.08 -8.02 15.28
C SER A 71 29.76 -7.32 14.90
N ASN A 72 29.31 -7.41 13.65
CA ASN A 72 28.14 -6.71 13.11
C ASN A 72 28.21 -5.19 13.27
N GLY A 73 29.32 -4.61 12.82
CA GLY A 73 29.65 -3.20 12.95
C GLY A 73 30.83 -2.96 13.89
N THR A 74 31.43 -1.78 13.77
CA THR A 74 32.55 -1.34 14.59
C THR A 74 32.08 -0.66 15.88
N LYS A 75 32.96 -0.59 16.90
CA LYS A 75 32.69 0.13 18.16
C LYS A 75 32.37 1.61 17.90
N ASN A 76 33.11 2.26 17.00
CA ASN A 76 32.90 3.66 16.66
C ASN A 76 31.55 3.87 16.00
N PHE A 77 31.19 3.03 15.01
CA PHE A 77 29.88 3.08 14.38
C PHE A 77 28.74 2.97 15.40
N SER A 78 28.84 2.00 16.31
CA SER A 78 27.87 1.79 17.39
C SER A 78 27.68 3.04 18.26
N ILE A 79 28.77 3.65 18.72
CA ILE A 79 28.72 4.83 19.59
C ILE A 79 28.22 6.07 18.83
N LEU A 80 28.75 6.33 17.64
CA LEU A 80 28.43 7.52 16.85
C LEU A 80 26.95 7.52 16.41
N THR A 81 26.45 6.37 15.97
CA THR A 81 25.03 6.23 15.57
C THR A 81 24.08 6.25 16.78
N GLN A 82 24.50 5.78 17.95
CA GLN A 82 23.75 5.95 19.19
C GLN A 82 23.60 7.43 19.57
N LYS A 83 24.66 8.24 19.44
CA LYS A 83 24.62 9.68 19.77
C LYS A 83 23.54 10.43 18.98
N LEU A 84 23.32 10.09 17.71
CA LEU A 84 22.28 10.71 16.89
C LEU A 84 20.87 10.49 17.46
N ILE A 85 20.57 9.26 17.89
CA ILE A 85 19.26 8.88 18.41
C ILE A 85 19.09 9.34 19.88
N PHE A 86 20.04 8.97 20.73
CA PHE A 86 19.90 9.09 22.19
C PHE A 86 20.51 10.38 22.78
N GLY A 87 21.29 11.11 22.00
CA GLY A 87 22.03 12.29 22.45
C GLY A 87 23.38 11.96 23.09
N ASP A 88 24.30 12.92 23.08
CA ASP A 88 25.66 12.75 23.60
C ASP A 88 25.69 12.41 25.11
N ASP A 89 24.72 12.91 25.87
CA ASP A 89 24.63 12.73 27.33
C ASP A 89 23.76 11.56 27.81
N SER A 90 23.37 10.67 26.90
CA SER A 90 22.46 9.55 27.17
C SER A 90 22.86 8.71 28.40
N LEU A 91 21.95 8.59 29.38
CA LEU A 91 22.08 7.67 30.52
C LEU A 91 22.16 6.21 30.08
N TYR A 92 21.45 5.83 29.01
CA TYR A 92 21.55 4.48 28.46
C TYR A 92 22.95 4.18 27.91
N MET A 93 23.57 5.15 27.23
CA MET A 93 24.95 5.02 26.74
C MET A 93 25.95 4.99 27.90
N LYS A 94 25.86 5.92 28.86
CA LYS A 94 26.73 5.97 30.06
C LYS A 94 26.67 4.65 30.85
N LYS A 95 25.47 4.07 30.99
CA LYS A 95 25.25 2.76 31.65
C LYS A 95 25.57 1.55 30.75
N LYS A 96 25.97 1.76 29.49
CA LYS A 96 26.27 0.73 28.48
C LYS A 96 25.11 -0.26 28.30
N LYS A 97 23.88 0.24 28.26
CA LYS A 97 22.64 -0.53 28.12
C LYS A 97 22.21 -0.77 26.67
N ILE A 98 22.74 -0.01 25.72
CA ILE A 98 22.29 -0.11 24.32
C ILE A 98 23.11 -1.17 23.58
N CYS A 99 22.44 -2.19 23.05
CA CYS A 99 22.99 -3.08 22.04
C CYS A 99 22.78 -2.44 20.67
N THR A 100 23.84 -2.31 19.87
CA THR A 100 23.72 -1.77 18.51
C THR A 100 24.50 -2.61 17.54
N ILE A 101 23.86 -2.93 16.42
CA ILE A 101 24.47 -3.58 15.26
C ILE A 101 24.27 -2.71 14.02
N GLN A 102 25.23 -2.74 13.10
CA GLN A 102 25.05 -2.21 11.75
C GLN A 102 24.20 -3.17 10.93
N THR A 103 23.33 -2.61 10.09
CA THR A 103 22.38 -3.36 9.26
C THR A 103 22.37 -2.82 7.83
N ILE A 104 21.79 -3.61 6.91
CA ILE A 104 21.61 -3.24 5.50
C ILE A 104 20.39 -2.30 5.38
N GLY A 105 20.63 -1.03 5.68
CA GLY A 105 19.61 0.02 5.72
C GLY A 105 18.63 -0.15 6.90
N GLY A 106 17.63 0.73 6.94
CA GLY A 106 16.50 0.57 7.86
C GLY A 106 15.70 -0.72 7.60
N THR A 107 15.56 -1.12 6.34
CA THR A 107 14.93 -2.40 5.96
C THR A 107 15.62 -3.59 6.62
N GLY A 108 16.96 -3.64 6.58
CA GLY A 108 17.72 -4.68 7.27
C GLY A 108 17.57 -4.65 8.78
N ALA A 109 17.43 -3.46 9.39
CA ALA A 109 17.16 -3.34 10.82
C ALA A 109 15.79 -3.90 11.20
N ILE A 110 14.74 -3.54 10.44
CA ILE A 110 13.37 -4.03 10.62
C ILE A 110 13.34 -5.56 10.44
N PHE A 111 14.03 -6.07 9.43
CA PHE A 111 14.14 -7.49 9.17
C PHE A 111 14.74 -8.24 10.37
N ILE A 112 15.88 -7.78 10.87
CA ILE A 112 16.57 -8.45 11.98
C ILE A 112 15.75 -8.38 13.27
N ILE A 113 15.09 -7.25 13.56
CA ILE A 113 14.24 -7.17 14.76
C ILE A 113 13.03 -8.10 14.64
N LEU A 114 12.42 -8.24 13.46
CA LEU A 114 11.34 -9.22 13.25
C LEU A 114 11.83 -10.66 13.47
N GLN A 115 13.01 -11.03 12.97
CA GLN A 115 13.60 -12.35 13.24
C GLN A 115 13.87 -12.56 14.74
N PHE A 116 14.33 -11.51 15.43
CA PHE A 116 14.54 -11.56 16.87
C PHE A 116 13.21 -11.73 17.63
N LEU A 117 12.16 -10.98 17.29
CA LEU A 117 10.81 -11.14 17.87
C LEU A 117 10.27 -12.57 17.64
N LYS A 118 10.54 -13.16 16.47
CA LYS A 118 10.15 -14.55 16.18
C LYS A 118 10.87 -15.54 17.09
N SER A 119 12.16 -15.34 17.37
CA SER A 119 12.92 -16.15 18.34
C SER A 119 12.37 -16.05 19.77
N LEU A 120 11.73 -14.91 20.10
CA LEU A 120 11.04 -14.69 21.36
C LEU A 120 9.58 -15.20 21.36
N LYS A 121 9.16 -15.92 20.30
CA LYS A 121 7.81 -16.46 20.14
C LYS A 121 6.70 -15.41 20.13
N ILE A 122 7.02 -14.16 19.75
CA ILE A 122 6.01 -13.14 19.48
C ILE A 122 5.23 -13.55 18.23
N LYS A 123 3.90 -13.50 18.32
CA LYS A 123 3.00 -13.90 17.21
C LYS A 123 2.35 -12.73 16.51
N THR A 124 2.19 -11.61 17.20
CA THR A 124 1.42 -10.45 16.72
C THR A 124 2.28 -9.20 16.74
N VAL A 125 2.27 -8.46 15.64
CA VAL A 125 2.87 -7.12 15.54
C VAL A 125 1.79 -6.13 15.18
N TYR A 126 1.67 -5.08 15.99
CA TYR A 126 0.79 -3.97 15.72
C TYR A 126 1.52 -2.90 14.92
N VAL A 127 0.81 -2.31 13.97
CA VAL A 127 1.23 -1.11 13.22
C VAL A 127 0.13 -0.06 13.35
N THR A 128 0.47 1.21 13.24
CA THR A 128 -0.52 2.28 13.08
C THR A 128 -1.21 2.16 11.71
N ASP A 129 -2.48 2.55 11.63
CA ASP A 129 -3.24 2.49 10.38
C ASP A 129 -2.65 3.41 9.30
N ILE A 130 -2.86 3.02 8.04
CA ILE A 130 -2.09 3.51 6.89
C ILE A 130 -0.57 3.30 7.13
N PRO A 131 -0.09 2.05 7.29
CA PRO A 131 1.31 1.79 7.59
C PRO A 131 2.21 2.04 6.37
N TYR A 132 3.52 2.07 6.60
CA TYR A 132 4.48 1.89 5.52
C TYR A 132 4.26 0.50 4.89
N ILE A 133 4.00 0.47 3.58
CA ILE A 133 3.60 -0.75 2.85
C ILE A 133 4.54 -1.94 3.10
N ASN A 134 5.85 -1.69 3.19
CA ASN A 134 6.81 -2.76 3.37
C ASN A 134 6.84 -3.31 4.80
N HIS A 135 6.36 -2.57 5.81
CA HIS A 135 6.11 -3.18 7.14
C HIS A 135 5.10 -4.31 7.03
N VAL A 136 4.01 -4.11 6.29
CA VAL A 136 2.98 -5.13 6.08
C VAL A 136 3.59 -6.37 5.41
N ASN A 137 4.29 -6.18 4.29
CA ASN A 137 4.92 -7.27 3.54
C ASN A 137 5.93 -8.06 4.38
N MET A 138 6.78 -7.37 5.14
CA MET A 138 7.77 -8.02 5.99
C MET A 138 7.12 -8.76 7.17
N ILE A 139 6.14 -8.17 7.85
CA ILE A 139 5.47 -8.81 8.98
C ILE A 139 4.74 -10.08 8.53
N THR A 140 3.95 -10.00 7.46
CA THR A 140 3.13 -11.13 6.99
C THR A 140 3.97 -12.25 6.38
N SER A 141 5.01 -11.92 5.58
CA SER A 141 5.88 -12.92 4.97
C SER A 141 6.65 -13.78 5.98
N TYR A 142 6.90 -13.27 7.20
CA TYR A 142 7.54 -14.06 8.27
C TYR A 142 6.56 -14.80 9.19
N GLY A 143 5.25 -14.74 8.89
CA GLY A 143 4.21 -15.49 9.60
C GLY A 143 3.69 -14.84 10.87
N PHE A 144 3.91 -13.53 11.06
CA PHE A 144 3.28 -12.77 12.13
C PHE A 144 1.84 -12.41 11.75
N SER A 145 0.96 -12.40 12.75
CA SER A 145 -0.34 -11.72 12.65
C SER A 145 -0.11 -10.21 12.70
N ILE A 146 -0.61 -9.48 11.72
CA ILE A 146 -0.61 -8.01 11.72
C ILE A 146 -1.93 -7.49 12.28
N LYS A 147 -1.87 -6.49 13.16
CA LYS A 147 -3.04 -5.76 13.67
C LYS A 147 -2.80 -4.25 13.56
N TYR A 148 -3.89 -3.48 13.50
CA TYR A 148 -3.84 -2.04 13.23
C TYR A 148 -4.30 -1.23 14.43
N ILE A 149 -3.58 -0.16 14.74
CA ILE A 149 -3.94 0.85 15.74
C ILE A 149 -4.42 2.09 14.98
N PRO A 150 -5.62 2.64 15.27
CA PRO A 150 -6.07 3.87 14.65
C PRO A 150 -5.05 5.00 14.82
N PHE A 151 -4.76 5.76 13.77
CA PHE A 151 -3.74 6.81 13.80
C PHE A 151 -4.14 8.00 12.94
N PHE A 152 -4.25 7.84 11.63
CA PHE A 152 -4.49 8.96 10.70
C PHE A 152 -5.96 9.13 10.34
N ASP A 153 -6.48 10.34 10.51
CA ASP A 153 -7.85 10.69 10.13
C ASP A 153 -7.88 11.52 8.85
N LYS A 154 -8.44 10.92 7.81
CA LYS A 154 -8.53 11.49 6.46
C LYS A 154 -9.39 12.75 6.39
N LYS A 155 -10.30 13.00 7.35
CA LYS A 155 -11.15 14.20 7.35
C LYS A 155 -10.40 15.43 7.81
N ILE A 156 -9.59 15.30 8.86
CA ILE A 156 -8.79 16.40 9.42
C ILE A 156 -7.36 16.44 8.87
N VAL A 157 -6.98 15.41 8.11
CA VAL A 157 -5.64 15.22 7.52
C VAL A 157 -4.58 15.32 8.62
N ASP A 158 -4.81 14.60 9.71
CA ASP A 158 -3.96 14.63 10.91
C ASP A 158 -4.10 13.35 11.72
N ILE A 159 -3.31 13.25 12.79
CA ILE A 159 -3.43 12.21 13.78
C ILE A 159 -4.73 12.41 14.59
N ASN A 160 -5.55 11.37 14.66
CA ASN A 160 -6.66 11.31 15.61
C ASN A 160 -6.14 10.76 16.94
N TYR A 161 -5.63 11.68 17.77
CA TYR A 161 -4.99 11.32 19.04
C TYR A 161 -5.93 10.61 20.01
N GLU A 162 -7.22 10.94 20.03
CA GLU A 162 -8.19 10.25 20.87
C GLU A 162 -8.27 8.76 20.52
N LYS A 163 -8.49 8.45 19.23
CA LYS A 163 -8.55 7.06 18.74
C LYS A 163 -7.21 6.36 18.87
N PHE A 164 -6.10 7.05 18.62
CA PHE A 164 -4.76 6.49 18.75
C PHE A 164 -4.43 6.10 20.19
N LEU A 165 -4.63 7.00 21.16
CA LEU A 165 -4.37 6.73 22.56
C LEU A 165 -5.33 5.65 23.10
N ASN A 166 -6.60 5.66 22.69
CA ASN A 166 -7.55 4.60 23.06
C ASN A 166 -7.16 3.25 22.45
N GLY A 167 -6.71 3.23 21.19
CA GLY A 167 -6.15 2.04 20.55
C GLY A 167 -4.97 1.47 21.34
N LEU A 168 -4.00 2.31 21.73
CA LEU A 168 -2.86 1.90 22.55
C LEU A 168 -3.27 1.34 23.92
N LYS A 169 -4.32 1.88 24.55
CA LYS A 169 -4.84 1.40 25.84
C LYS A 169 -5.52 0.02 25.73
N ASN A 170 -6.23 -0.22 24.61
CA ASN A 170 -7.13 -1.35 24.46
C ASN A 170 -6.46 -2.61 23.92
N ILE A 171 -5.31 -2.50 23.25
CA ILE A 171 -4.53 -3.68 22.85
C ILE A 171 -3.95 -4.42 24.06
N GLU A 172 -3.62 -5.71 23.88
CA GLU A 172 -3.11 -6.58 24.94
C GLU A 172 -1.82 -6.04 25.58
N CYS A 173 -1.64 -6.25 26.89
CA CYS A 173 -0.39 -5.88 27.56
C CYS A 173 0.80 -6.66 26.96
N GLY A 174 1.96 -6.02 26.84
CA GLY A 174 3.14 -6.65 26.23
C GLY A 174 3.10 -6.71 24.70
N SER A 175 2.16 -6.03 24.04
CA SER A 175 2.06 -6.02 22.58
C SER A 175 3.30 -5.40 21.93
N SER A 176 3.76 -5.99 20.82
CA SER A 176 4.83 -5.44 19.98
C SER A 176 4.26 -4.45 18.97
N ILE A 177 4.80 -3.23 18.93
CA ILE A 177 4.26 -2.13 18.13
C ILE A 177 5.38 -1.48 17.32
N ILE A 178 5.23 -1.40 16.00
CA ILE A 178 6.10 -0.56 15.16
C ILE A 178 5.50 0.84 15.10
N LEU A 179 6.31 1.85 15.43
CA LEU A 179 5.86 3.24 15.48
C LEU A 179 6.82 4.17 14.73
N GLN A 180 6.25 5.01 13.87
CA GLN A 180 6.92 6.15 13.25
C GLN A 180 6.47 7.43 13.97
N ILE A 181 7.41 8.17 14.56
CA ILE A 181 7.11 9.32 15.43
C ILE A 181 7.29 10.67 14.74
N SER A 182 8.11 10.71 13.69
CA SER A 182 8.38 11.89 12.86
C SER A 182 8.50 11.45 11.40
N CYS A 183 8.10 12.33 10.47
CA CYS A 183 8.12 12.13 9.03
C CYS A 183 7.42 10.83 8.62
N TYR A 184 6.24 10.58 9.19
CA TYR A 184 5.52 9.32 9.02
C TYR A 184 5.34 8.99 7.52
N ASN A 185 5.62 7.75 7.11
CA ASN A 185 5.44 7.31 5.72
C ASN A 185 4.25 6.35 5.63
N PRO A 186 3.13 6.74 5.00
CA PRO A 186 3.00 7.83 4.03
C PRO A 186 2.48 9.17 4.61
N CYS A 187 1.81 9.15 5.76
CA CYS A 187 0.94 10.23 6.25
C CYS A 187 1.58 11.62 6.41
N SER A 188 2.91 11.69 6.52
CA SER A 188 3.67 12.93 6.60
C SER A 188 3.27 13.80 7.81
N VAL A 189 2.89 13.16 8.92
CA VAL A 189 2.52 13.82 10.19
C VAL A 189 3.48 13.37 11.29
N ASN A 190 3.74 14.25 12.25
CA ASN A 190 4.59 13.98 13.40
C ASN A 190 3.71 13.88 14.65
N ILE A 191 4.12 13.06 15.63
CA ILE A 191 3.46 13.05 16.93
C ILE A 191 3.87 14.33 17.69
N ASP A 192 2.90 15.10 18.13
CA ASP A 192 3.11 16.33 18.88
C ASP A 192 3.64 16.05 20.29
N GLU A 193 4.57 16.89 20.75
CA GLU A 193 5.19 16.73 22.08
C GLU A 193 4.19 16.72 23.22
N LYS A 194 3.05 17.43 23.08
CA LYS A 194 1.99 17.50 24.09
C LYS A 194 1.38 16.13 24.45
N TYR A 195 1.45 15.15 23.55
CA TYR A 195 0.93 13.79 23.78
C TYR A 195 2.00 12.79 24.23
N PHE A 196 3.27 13.19 24.32
CA PHE A 196 4.34 12.26 24.67
C PHE A 196 4.14 11.63 26.05
N ASN A 197 3.74 12.42 27.05
CA ASN A 197 3.52 11.90 28.40
C ASN A 197 2.38 10.88 28.45
N ASP A 198 1.30 11.08 27.67
CA ASP A 198 0.20 10.12 27.57
C ASP A 198 0.67 8.81 26.94
N ILE A 199 1.39 8.89 25.83
CA ILE A 199 1.95 7.73 25.13
C ILE A 199 2.90 6.95 26.06
N ILE A 200 3.83 7.64 26.71
CA ILE A 200 4.80 7.05 27.65
C ILE A 200 4.07 6.36 28.81
N THR A 201 3.04 7.00 29.37
CA THR A 201 2.24 6.46 30.48
C THR A 201 1.53 5.17 30.06
N ILE A 202 0.94 5.15 28.86
CA ILE A 202 0.28 3.95 28.33
C ILE A 202 1.29 2.82 28.09
N ILE A 203 2.42 3.11 27.44
CA ILE A 203 3.49 2.14 27.18
C ILE A 203 3.97 1.50 28.48
N LEU A 204 4.20 2.30 29.53
CA LEU A 204 4.61 1.81 30.84
C LEU A 204 3.55 0.91 31.49
N LYS A 205 2.31 1.40 31.57
CA LYS A 205 1.20 0.68 32.22
C LYS A 205 0.91 -0.65 31.52
N LYS A 206 0.96 -0.66 30.18
CA LYS A 206 0.67 -1.83 29.36
C LYS A 206 1.90 -2.69 29.09
N LYS A 207 3.10 -2.23 29.47
CA LYS A 207 4.39 -2.89 29.23
C LYS A 207 4.61 -3.20 27.73
N HIS A 208 4.18 -2.30 26.85
CA HIS A 208 4.29 -2.50 25.40
C HIS A 208 5.74 -2.55 24.94
N ILE A 209 6.02 -3.37 23.93
CA ILE A 209 7.33 -3.48 23.28
C ILE A 209 7.32 -2.57 22.06
N ILE A 210 8.04 -1.45 22.13
CA ILE A 210 8.04 -0.46 21.04
C ILE A 210 9.26 -0.65 20.14
N ILE A 211 9.01 -0.65 18.83
CA ILE A 211 10.01 -0.64 17.78
C ILE A 211 9.84 0.67 17.01
N PHE A 212 10.74 1.62 17.22
CA PHE A 212 10.75 2.87 16.46
C PHE A 212 11.37 2.66 15.09
N ASP A 213 10.72 3.13 14.03
CA ASP A 213 11.30 3.22 12.69
C ASP A 213 11.67 4.68 12.39
N VAL A 214 12.98 4.96 12.34
CA VAL A 214 13.57 6.29 12.21
C VAL A 214 14.39 6.35 10.91
N ALA A 215 13.72 6.73 9.82
CA ALA A 215 14.33 6.77 8.49
C ALA A 215 14.64 8.17 7.96
N TYR A 216 14.12 9.22 8.62
CA TYR A 216 14.10 10.59 8.12
C TYR A 216 14.52 11.63 9.17
N GLN A 217 15.37 11.25 10.13
CA GLN A 217 15.85 12.19 11.15
C GLN A 217 16.50 13.41 10.47
N GLY A 218 16.02 14.62 10.79
CA GLY A 218 16.42 15.88 10.18
C GLY A 218 15.48 16.39 9.08
N PHE A 219 14.40 15.68 8.76
CA PHE A 219 13.38 16.13 7.79
C PHE A 219 12.06 16.55 8.45
N GLY A 220 11.90 16.38 9.77
CA GLY A 220 10.66 16.74 10.46
C GLY A 220 10.71 18.12 11.10
N ASN A 221 11.90 18.54 11.52
CA ASN A 221 12.16 19.78 12.23
C ASN A 221 13.51 20.38 11.81
N VAL A 222 13.67 21.70 12.01
CA VAL A 222 14.94 22.41 11.81
C VAL A 222 16.07 21.80 12.63
N ASP A 223 15.78 21.42 13.87
CA ASP A 223 16.70 20.64 14.71
C ASP A 223 16.40 19.15 14.56
N LEU A 224 17.34 18.39 13.99
CA LEU A 224 17.23 16.95 13.79
C LEU A 224 16.98 16.16 15.09
N TYR A 225 17.30 16.73 16.25
CA TYR A 225 17.11 16.09 17.54
C TYR A 225 15.67 16.15 18.03
N LYS A 226 14.86 17.11 17.54
CA LYS A 226 13.42 17.14 17.82
C LYS A 226 12.69 15.95 17.20
N ASP A 227 13.19 15.42 16.08
CA ASP A 227 12.62 14.25 15.40
C ASP A 227 12.71 12.94 16.22
N VAL A 228 13.58 12.89 17.22
CA VAL A 228 13.79 11.74 18.11
C VAL A 228 13.49 12.07 19.57
N SER A 229 12.80 13.18 19.84
CA SER A 229 12.50 13.69 21.18
C SER A 229 11.70 12.69 22.03
N LEU A 230 10.68 12.03 21.46
CA LEU A 230 9.92 10.98 22.17
C LEU A 230 10.82 9.81 22.60
N ILE A 231 11.75 9.38 21.75
CA ILE A 231 12.71 8.32 22.07
C ILE A 231 13.59 8.73 23.25
N ARG A 232 14.06 9.97 23.27
CA ARG A 232 14.90 10.50 24.35
C ARG A 232 14.15 10.60 25.68
N ARG A 233 12.89 11.02 25.66
CA ARG A 233 12.04 11.10 26.87
C ARG A 233 11.75 9.72 27.51
N LEU A 234 11.82 8.63 26.75
CA LEU A 234 11.71 7.27 27.31
C LEU A 234 12.89 6.91 28.21
N GLN A 235 14.04 7.58 28.07
CA GLN A 235 15.22 7.34 28.90
C GLN A 235 14.96 7.62 30.39
N ASP A 236 14.19 8.66 30.68
CA ASP A 236 13.89 9.09 32.05
C ASP A 236 13.06 8.06 32.81
N LYS A 237 12.41 7.14 32.08
CA LYS A 237 11.58 6.06 32.62
C LYS A 237 12.25 4.69 32.57
N GLY A 238 13.46 4.59 32.00
CA GLY A 238 14.20 3.34 31.93
C GLY A 238 13.54 2.24 31.08
N ILE A 239 12.71 2.62 30.11
CA ILE A 239 11.93 1.70 29.26
C ILE A 239 12.85 1.06 28.22
N SER A 240 12.73 -0.27 28.06
CA SER A 240 13.36 -1.02 26.98
C SER A 240 12.54 -0.91 25.68
N PHE A 241 13.22 -0.64 24.58
CA PHE A 241 12.63 -0.52 23.23
C PHE A 241 13.69 -0.78 22.16
N ALA A 242 13.26 -0.89 20.90
CA ALA A 242 14.13 -1.00 19.74
C ALA A 242 14.01 0.24 18.83
N VAL A 243 15.08 0.55 18.09
CA VAL A 243 15.12 1.60 17.07
C VAL A 243 15.76 1.03 15.80
N CYS A 244 15.01 1.05 14.70
CA CYS A 244 15.50 0.79 13.36
C CYS A 244 15.88 2.14 12.73
N GLN A 245 17.17 2.39 12.57
CA GLN A 245 17.70 3.64 12.03
C GLN A 245 18.15 3.42 10.58
N SER A 246 17.79 4.35 9.69
CA SER A 246 18.25 4.38 8.30
C SER A 246 19.02 5.66 8.01
N PHE A 247 20.10 5.54 7.23
CA PHE A 247 20.86 6.70 6.74
C PHE A 247 20.61 7.00 5.27
N SER A 248 19.69 6.27 4.63
CA SER A 248 19.45 6.42 3.19
C SER A 248 19.00 7.81 2.78
N LYS A 249 18.29 8.54 3.63
CA LYS A 249 17.73 9.86 3.30
C LYS A 249 18.55 10.98 3.92
N ASN A 250 18.79 10.91 5.23
CA ASN A 250 19.48 11.98 5.94
C ASN A 250 20.96 12.12 5.56
N MET A 251 21.58 11.09 4.97
CA MET A 251 22.93 11.14 4.41
C MET A 251 22.93 10.90 2.88
N SER A 252 21.78 10.88 2.21
CA SER A 252 21.64 10.50 0.79
C SER A 252 22.28 9.15 0.41
N MET A 253 22.53 8.25 1.37
CA MET A 253 23.19 6.96 1.15
C MET A 253 22.17 5.87 0.78
N TYR A 254 21.40 6.10 -0.30
CA TYR A 254 20.31 5.21 -0.71
C TYR A 254 20.80 3.82 -1.13
N GLY A 255 21.69 3.77 -2.14
CA GLY A 255 22.24 2.52 -2.69
C GLY A 255 23.24 1.83 -1.76
N GLU A 256 23.91 2.59 -0.92
CA GLU A 256 24.90 2.10 0.07
C GLU A 256 24.28 1.25 1.19
N ARG A 257 22.95 1.29 1.35
CA ARG A 257 22.21 0.52 2.35
C ARG A 257 22.76 0.71 3.78
N ALA A 258 22.97 1.96 4.15
CA ALA A 258 23.44 2.33 5.47
C ALA A 258 22.30 2.31 6.53
N GLY A 259 22.47 1.54 7.61
CA GLY A 259 21.50 1.49 8.71
C GLY A 259 22.04 0.88 10.01
N ALA A 260 21.25 0.97 11.08
CA ALA A 260 21.55 0.40 12.38
C ALA A 260 20.29 -0.10 13.10
N LEU A 261 20.45 -1.13 13.92
CA LEU A 261 19.45 -1.58 14.89
C LEU A 261 19.96 -1.32 16.30
N HIS A 262 19.21 -0.57 17.10
CA HIS A 262 19.47 -0.32 18.50
C HIS A 262 18.44 -1.04 19.37
N ILE A 263 18.87 -1.75 20.41
CA ILE A 263 17.98 -2.33 21.43
C ILE A 263 18.46 -1.83 22.79
N VAL A 264 17.58 -1.15 23.52
CA VAL A 264 17.83 -0.72 24.91
C VAL A 264 17.58 -1.90 25.82
N CYS A 265 18.61 -2.35 26.53
CA CYS A 265 18.58 -3.49 27.44
C CYS A 265 18.46 -3.03 28.90
N LYS A 266 18.02 -3.92 29.77
CA LYS A 266 17.97 -3.75 31.23
C LYS A 266 19.35 -3.40 31.80
N ASP A 267 20.40 -4.11 31.37
CA ASP A 267 21.77 -3.96 31.87
C ASP A 267 22.83 -4.46 30.88
N LYS A 268 24.11 -4.39 31.28
CA LYS A 268 25.26 -4.83 30.47
C LYS A 268 25.28 -6.34 30.19
N LYS A 269 24.74 -7.15 31.10
CA LYS A 269 24.70 -8.62 30.97
C LYS A 269 23.67 -9.02 29.93
N GLU A 270 22.46 -8.46 30.01
CA GLU A 270 21.41 -8.68 29.01
C GLU A 270 21.87 -8.18 27.63
N ARG A 271 22.53 -7.02 27.57
CA ARG A 271 23.10 -6.50 26.32
C ARG A 271 24.03 -7.50 25.65
N LYS A 272 24.90 -8.20 26.40
CA LYS A 272 25.82 -9.21 25.84
C LYS A 272 25.05 -10.40 25.25
N ILE A 273 23.99 -10.85 25.93
CA ILE A 273 23.13 -11.95 25.47
C ILE A 273 22.42 -11.57 24.19
N ILE A 274 21.78 -10.39 24.16
CA ILE A 274 21.07 -9.88 22.98
C ILE A 274 22.03 -9.73 21.80
N PHE A 275 23.22 -9.16 22.03
CA PHE A 275 24.23 -9.00 20.98
C PHE A 275 24.61 -10.34 20.34
N ASN A 276 24.82 -11.40 21.13
CA ASN A 276 25.12 -12.72 20.58
C ASN A 276 23.96 -13.31 19.76
N ASN A 277 22.72 -13.15 20.21
CA ASN A 277 21.54 -13.59 19.46
C ASN A 277 21.43 -12.85 18.11
N LEU A 278 21.58 -11.52 18.12
CA LEU A 278 21.56 -10.72 16.90
C LEU A 278 22.70 -11.09 15.94
N ARG A 279 23.87 -11.48 16.47
CA ARG A 279 24.99 -11.99 15.68
C ARG A 279 24.66 -13.29 14.97
N VAL A 280 24.08 -14.25 15.69
CA VAL A 280 23.64 -15.53 15.10
C VAL A 280 22.58 -15.27 14.03
N ILE A 281 21.56 -14.44 14.31
CA ILE A 281 20.53 -14.06 13.34
C ILE A 281 21.15 -13.47 12.09
N THR A 282 22.00 -12.45 12.23
CA THR A 282 22.66 -11.80 11.09
C THR A 282 23.49 -12.78 10.27
N ARG A 283 24.21 -13.69 10.95
CA ARG A 283 25.09 -14.68 10.32
C ARG A 283 24.35 -15.63 9.38
N MET A 284 23.11 -15.99 9.72
CA MET A 284 22.28 -16.87 8.89
C MET A 284 21.83 -16.24 7.57
N PHE A 285 21.88 -14.92 7.44
CA PHE A 285 21.37 -14.22 6.25
C PHE A 285 22.46 -13.64 5.37
N TYR A 286 23.39 -12.87 5.94
CA TYR A 286 24.42 -12.18 5.15
C TYR A 286 25.79 -12.17 5.82
N SER A 287 26.01 -13.02 6.84
CA SER A 287 27.26 -13.14 7.60
C SER A 287 27.63 -11.89 8.41
N SER A 288 27.98 -10.79 7.75
CA SER A 288 28.43 -9.52 8.33
C SER A 288 28.10 -8.32 7.42
N PRO A 289 27.90 -7.12 7.98
CA PRO A 289 27.58 -5.91 7.20
C PRO A 289 28.78 -5.34 6.43
N THR A 290 28.53 -4.36 5.55
CA THR A 290 29.53 -3.74 4.66
C THR A 290 30.52 -2.85 5.42
N ILE A 291 31.83 -3.07 5.21
CA ILE A 291 32.90 -2.27 5.84
C ILE A 291 33.05 -0.88 5.24
N HIS A 292 32.76 -0.71 3.94
CA HIS A 292 32.91 0.57 3.26
C HIS A 292 31.92 1.62 3.82
N THR A 293 30.64 1.30 3.79
CA THR A 293 29.56 2.13 4.36
C THR A 293 29.76 2.38 5.87
N ASN A 294 30.29 1.40 6.61
CA ASN A 294 30.65 1.58 8.02
C ASN A 294 31.66 2.73 8.21
N ARG A 295 32.74 2.71 7.41
CA ARG A 295 33.84 3.67 7.49
C ARG A 295 33.39 5.07 7.11
N ILE A 296 32.57 5.23 6.06
CA ILE A 296 32.04 6.55 5.65
C ILE A 296 31.23 7.17 6.77
N ILE A 297 30.30 6.42 7.39
CA ILE A 297 29.51 6.94 8.51
C ILE A 297 30.40 7.29 9.70
N CYS A 298 31.38 6.45 10.02
CA CYS A 298 32.31 6.75 11.11
C CYS A 298 33.11 8.03 10.82
N GLU A 299 33.66 8.17 9.62
CA GLU A 299 34.47 9.34 9.24
C GLU A 299 33.63 10.61 9.27
N LEU A 300 32.43 10.60 8.66
CA LEU A 300 31.51 11.73 8.69
C LEU A 300 31.15 12.17 10.12
N LEU A 301 30.78 11.22 10.99
CA LEU A 301 30.27 11.53 12.33
C LEU A 301 31.37 11.81 13.36
N GLN A 302 32.58 11.30 13.13
CA GLN A 302 33.74 11.52 14.02
C GLN A 302 34.49 12.80 13.67
N ASN A 303 34.51 13.21 12.39
CA ASN A 303 35.10 14.46 11.97
C ASN A 303 34.15 15.62 12.24
N GLU A 304 34.50 16.49 13.19
CA GLU A 304 33.63 17.59 13.64
C GLU A 304 33.24 18.54 12.52
N LYS A 305 34.16 18.85 11.61
CA LYS A 305 33.90 19.71 10.45
C LYS A 305 32.87 19.05 9.52
N LEU A 306 33.11 17.80 9.10
CA LEU A 306 32.19 17.09 8.20
C LEU A 306 30.81 16.89 8.82
N ARG A 307 30.75 16.57 10.12
CA ARG A 307 29.50 16.46 10.87
C ARG A 307 28.75 17.79 10.90
N SER A 308 29.44 18.89 11.17
CA SER A 308 28.86 20.24 11.18
C SER A 308 28.31 20.63 9.81
N ASP A 309 29.11 20.43 8.75
CA ASP A 309 28.71 20.72 7.37
C ASP A 309 27.48 19.87 6.97
N TRP A 310 27.48 18.59 7.32
CA TRP A 310 26.33 17.71 7.10
C TRP A 310 25.05 18.18 7.81
N ILE A 311 25.13 18.54 9.10
CA ILE A 311 23.96 19.03 9.85
C ILE A 311 23.42 20.32 9.23
N LYS A 312 24.31 21.23 8.81
CA LYS A 312 23.93 22.47 8.13
C LYS A 312 23.23 22.18 6.80
N ASP A 313 23.85 21.38 5.93
CA ASP A 313 23.27 21.02 4.62
C ASP A 313 21.93 20.29 4.76
N LEU A 314 21.79 19.44 5.78
CA LEU A 314 20.54 18.72 6.06
C LEU A 314 19.42 19.68 6.49
N LYS A 315 19.75 20.70 7.29
CA LYS A 315 18.81 21.76 7.66
C LYS A 315 18.37 22.56 6.43
N GLU A 316 19.29 22.96 5.56
CA GLU A 316 18.96 23.68 4.32
C GLU A 316 18.04 22.83 3.41
N LEU A 317 18.31 21.53 3.33
CA LEU A 317 17.48 20.59 2.57
C LEU A 317 16.07 20.47 3.16
N TYR A 318 15.92 20.43 4.48
CA TYR A 318 14.63 20.47 5.16
C TYR A 318 13.85 21.76 4.84
N GLU A 319 14.49 22.92 4.99
CA GLU A 319 13.88 24.23 4.75
C GLU A 319 13.39 24.36 3.31
N ARG A 320 14.20 23.88 2.35
CA ARG A 320 13.82 23.83 0.93
C ARG A 320 12.60 22.94 0.68
N VAL A 321 12.58 21.72 1.21
CA VAL A 321 11.42 20.81 1.06
C VAL A 321 10.17 21.42 1.70
N HIS A 322 10.31 22.16 2.81
CA HIS A 322 9.20 22.89 3.41
C HIS A 322 8.70 24.04 2.50
N LYS A 323 9.61 24.87 1.97
CA LYS A 323 9.28 25.95 1.02
C LYS A 323 8.51 25.42 -0.20
N ILE A 324 9.01 24.35 -0.82
CA ILE A 324 8.38 23.72 -1.99
C ILE A 324 7.01 23.15 -1.64
N ARG A 325 6.81 22.58 -0.45
CA ARG A 325 5.48 22.14 0.01
C ARG A 325 4.48 23.28 0.02
N CYS A 326 4.85 24.40 0.65
CA CYS A 326 3.98 25.57 0.73
C CYS A 326 3.64 26.11 -0.66
N LEU A 327 4.67 26.27 -1.51
CA LEU A 327 4.52 26.71 -2.90
C LEU A 327 3.58 25.78 -3.69
N PHE A 328 3.75 24.47 -3.58
CA PHE A 328 2.92 23.49 -4.28
C PHE A 328 1.43 23.63 -3.93
N PHE A 329 1.10 23.72 -2.64
CA PHE A 329 -0.29 23.87 -2.20
C PHE A 329 -0.86 25.28 -2.51
N GLU A 330 -0.02 26.32 -2.54
CA GLU A 330 -0.41 27.65 -3.02
C GLU A 330 -0.75 27.65 -4.51
N LYS A 331 0.05 26.95 -5.32
CA LYS A 331 -0.23 26.80 -6.76
C LYS A 331 -1.49 25.98 -7.00
N LEU A 332 -1.76 24.93 -6.23
CA LEU A 332 -3.04 24.22 -6.28
C LEU A 332 -4.21 25.16 -5.92
N GLN A 333 -4.08 25.94 -4.84
CA GLN A 333 -5.08 26.94 -4.44
C GLN A 333 -5.32 28.02 -5.51
N PHE A 334 -4.28 28.39 -6.26
CA PHE A 334 -4.38 29.34 -7.36
C PHE A 334 -5.07 28.72 -8.58
N TYR A 335 -4.59 27.58 -9.08
CA TYR A 335 -5.10 26.96 -10.30
C TYR A 335 -6.50 26.38 -10.15
N GLN A 336 -6.93 25.98 -8.94
CA GLN A 336 -8.26 25.42 -8.74
C GLN A 336 -9.37 26.40 -9.16
N LYS A 337 -9.12 27.71 -9.06
CA LYS A 337 -10.06 28.76 -9.50
C LYS A 337 -10.37 28.70 -10.99
N LYS A 338 -9.40 28.30 -11.82
CA LYS A 338 -9.57 28.14 -13.28
C LYS A 338 -10.56 27.02 -13.61
N PHE A 339 -10.72 26.06 -12.71
CA PHE A 339 -11.54 24.86 -12.90
C PHE A 339 -12.78 24.83 -12.01
N ASN A 340 -13.13 25.95 -11.35
CA ASN A 340 -14.26 26.06 -10.43
C ASN A 340 -14.28 25.04 -9.28
N LEU A 341 -13.10 24.62 -8.83
CA LEU A 341 -12.93 23.71 -7.69
C LEU A 341 -12.83 24.48 -6.36
N ASN A 342 -13.20 23.84 -5.24
CA ASN A 342 -13.26 24.47 -3.91
C ASN A 342 -12.57 23.65 -2.79
N TYR A 343 -11.48 22.95 -3.10
CA TYR A 343 -10.70 22.20 -2.12
C TYR A 343 -9.88 23.11 -1.21
N ASN A 344 -9.79 22.74 0.08
CA ASN A 344 -8.90 23.40 1.03
C ASN A 344 -7.51 22.72 1.01
N TRP A 345 -6.57 23.32 0.28
CA TRP A 345 -5.19 22.80 0.16
C TRP A 345 -4.27 23.21 1.32
N GLU A 346 -4.64 24.24 2.10
CA GLU A 346 -3.83 24.76 3.20
C GLU A 346 -3.59 23.72 4.30
N ILE A 347 -4.56 22.81 4.52
CA ILE A 347 -4.49 21.76 5.54
C ILE A 347 -3.28 20.82 5.38
N TYR A 348 -2.70 20.73 4.17
CA TYR A 348 -1.56 19.86 3.90
C TYR A 348 -0.20 20.53 4.17
N LYS A 349 -0.13 21.86 4.32
CA LYS A 349 1.13 22.59 4.59
C LYS A 349 1.73 22.24 5.96
N LYS A 350 0.90 21.77 6.91
CA LYS A 350 1.36 21.28 8.23
C LYS A 350 2.12 19.95 8.17
N GLN A 351 2.01 19.21 7.06
CA GLN A 351 2.74 17.96 6.90
C GLN A 351 4.27 18.17 6.91
N ARG A 352 5.01 17.12 7.22
CA ARG A 352 6.46 17.09 7.47
C ARG A 352 7.11 15.88 6.80
N GLY A 353 8.44 15.92 6.65
CA GLY A 353 9.19 14.90 5.92
C GLY A 353 9.36 15.25 4.44
N ILE A 354 9.73 14.25 3.63
CA ILE A 354 9.94 14.43 2.18
C ILE A 354 8.66 14.21 1.35
N PHE A 355 7.59 13.72 1.99
CA PHE A 355 6.32 13.44 1.32
C PHE A 355 5.23 14.42 1.74
N SER A 356 4.13 14.35 1.00
CA SER A 356 2.81 14.74 1.47
C SER A 356 1.83 13.61 1.17
N PHE A 357 0.83 13.45 2.04
CA PHE A 357 -0.24 12.48 1.85
C PHE A 357 -1.54 13.20 1.58
N VAL A 358 -2.02 13.07 0.35
CA VAL A 358 -3.22 13.73 -0.17
C VAL A 358 -4.17 12.64 -0.67
N PRO A 359 -5.01 12.04 0.19
CA PRO A 359 -5.85 10.89 -0.17
C PRO A 359 -6.73 11.14 -1.41
N LEU A 360 -7.13 12.40 -1.61
CA LEU A 360 -7.89 12.84 -2.78
C LEU A 360 -7.15 12.53 -4.10
N LEU A 361 -5.83 12.73 -4.15
CA LEU A 361 -5.04 12.48 -5.36
C LEU A 361 -4.97 11.00 -5.72
N GLY A 362 -5.20 10.10 -4.75
CA GLY A 362 -5.30 8.67 -5.02
C GLY A 362 -6.43 8.33 -6.01
N ARG A 363 -7.48 9.15 -6.08
CA ARG A 363 -8.59 8.97 -7.04
C ARG A 363 -8.19 9.29 -8.48
N ILE A 364 -7.20 10.16 -8.66
CA ILE A 364 -6.77 10.67 -9.96
C ILE A 364 -5.39 10.16 -10.40
N HIS A 365 -4.80 9.22 -9.67
CA HIS A 365 -3.41 8.81 -9.90
C HIS A 365 -3.16 8.20 -11.28
N GLU A 366 -4.14 7.50 -11.86
CA GLU A 366 -4.04 6.96 -13.22
C GLU A 366 -4.23 8.07 -14.27
N GLN A 367 -5.18 8.99 -14.10
CA GLN A 367 -5.34 10.13 -15.02
C GLN A 367 -4.09 11.01 -15.06
N LEU A 368 -3.39 11.17 -13.94
CA LEU A 368 -2.13 11.92 -13.89
C LEU A 368 -1.03 11.29 -14.76
N LYS A 369 -1.07 9.98 -15.03
CA LYS A 369 -0.11 9.31 -15.92
C LYS A 369 -0.32 9.70 -17.39
N GLU A 370 -1.53 10.05 -17.80
CA GLU A 370 -1.79 10.63 -19.14
C GLU A 370 -1.10 11.99 -19.33
N HIS A 371 -0.66 12.58 -18.23
CA HIS A 371 0.13 13.81 -18.19
C HIS A 371 1.57 13.56 -17.73
N HIS A 372 2.05 12.31 -17.79
CA HIS A 372 3.42 11.95 -17.43
C HIS A 372 3.79 12.31 -15.97
N ILE A 373 2.78 12.39 -15.07
CA ILE A 373 2.98 12.66 -13.64
C ILE A 373 2.72 11.37 -12.85
N TYR A 374 3.76 10.86 -12.20
CA TYR A 374 3.71 9.59 -11.49
C TYR A 374 3.62 9.80 -9.98
N ILE A 375 2.49 9.40 -9.39
CA ILE A 375 2.25 9.42 -7.93
C ILE A 375 1.93 8.01 -7.43
N ILE A 376 1.95 7.81 -6.10
CA ILE A 376 1.48 6.54 -5.53
C ILE A 376 -0.04 6.53 -5.47
N SER A 377 -0.65 5.38 -5.77
CA SER A 377 -2.11 5.16 -5.81
C SER A 377 -2.86 5.54 -4.52
N SER A 378 -2.17 5.61 -3.39
CA SER A 378 -2.75 6.06 -2.12
C SER A 378 -2.93 7.59 -2.03
N GLY A 379 -2.32 8.36 -2.94
CA GLY A 379 -2.23 9.82 -2.87
C GLY A 379 -0.98 10.34 -2.16
N ARG A 380 0.01 9.47 -1.87
CA ARG A 380 1.34 9.91 -1.41
C ARG A 380 2.11 10.53 -2.59
N ILE A 381 2.65 11.72 -2.36
CA ILE A 381 3.50 12.45 -3.31
C ILE A 381 4.84 12.80 -2.66
N ASN A 382 5.93 12.68 -3.43
CA ASN A 382 7.26 13.13 -3.03
C ASN A 382 7.40 14.62 -3.32
N ILE A 383 7.38 15.44 -2.27
CA ILE A 383 7.47 16.90 -2.37
C ILE A 383 8.84 17.33 -2.91
N SER A 384 9.90 16.59 -2.58
CA SER A 384 11.26 16.97 -2.97
C SER A 384 11.50 16.96 -4.49
N GLY A 385 10.69 16.20 -5.25
CA GLY A 385 10.73 16.16 -6.72
C GLY A 385 9.99 17.32 -7.41
N ILE A 386 9.32 18.18 -6.64
CA ILE A 386 8.70 19.39 -7.14
C ILE A 386 9.75 20.51 -7.13
N THR A 387 9.84 21.24 -8.23
CA THR A 387 10.76 22.35 -8.44
C THR A 387 9.99 23.59 -8.85
N GLU A 388 10.62 24.77 -8.75
CA GLU A 388 10.02 26.03 -9.23
C GLU A 388 9.67 25.97 -10.73
N ARG A 389 10.31 25.09 -11.51
CA ARG A 389 10.07 24.91 -12.95
C ARG A 389 8.85 24.05 -13.26
N ASN A 390 8.56 23.04 -12.44
CA ASN A 390 7.50 22.06 -12.72
C ASN A 390 6.24 22.26 -11.86
N VAL A 391 6.29 23.07 -10.80
CA VAL A 391 5.17 23.23 -9.85
C VAL A 391 3.88 23.71 -10.51
N ASP A 392 3.99 24.63 -11.46
CA ASP A 392 2.82 25.17 -12.19
C ASP A 392 2.18 24.11 -13.09
N TYR A 393 3.00 23.31 -13.79
CA TYR A 393 2.54 22.20 -14.61
C TYR A 393 1.80 21.15 -13.77
N ILE A 394 2.41 20.72 -12.66
CA ILE A 394 1.85 19.70 -11.77
C ILE A 394 0.53 20.19 -11.18
N ALA A 395 0.51 21.40 -10.62
CA ALA A 395 -0.69 21.95 -9.98
C ALA A 395 -1.85 22.11 -10.98
N GLN A 396 -1.56 22.62 -12.18
CA GLN A 396 -2.58 22.77 -13.23
C GLN A 396 -3.16 21.42 -13.68
N ARG A 397 -2.31 20.39 -13.87
CA ARG A 397 -2.77 19.05 -14.28
C ARG A 397 -3.57 18.35 -13.18
N ILE A 398 -3.18 18.50 -11.92
CA ILE A 398 -3.99 18.02 -10.78
C ILE A 398 -5.38 18.64 -10.79
N CYS A 399 -5.49 19.97 -10.89
CA CYS A 399 -6.80 20.63 -10.90
C CYS A 399 -7.64 20.22 -12.13
N LEU A 400 -7.02 20.07 -13.31
CA LEU A 400 -7.71 19.54 -14.49
C LEU A 400 -8.29 18.14 -14.21
N CYS A 401 -7.47 17.18 -13.76
CA CYS A 401 -7.94 15.82 -13.49
C CYS A 401 -9.05 15.76 -12.43
N LEU A 402 -8.98 16.63 -11.41
CA LEU A 402 -10.03 16.72 -10.37
C LEU A 402 -11.37 17.22 -10.94
N SER A 403 -11.35 18.23 -11.80
CA SER A 403 -12.58 18.77 -12.41
C SER A 403 -13.31 17.78 -13.31
N VAL A 404 -12.57 16.94 -14.04
CA VAL A 404 -13.16 15.87 -14.87
C VAL A 404 -13.85 14.83 -13.97
N THR A 405 -13.25 14.52 -12.82
CA THR A 405 -13.82 13.55 -11.88
C THR A 405 -15.09 14.09 -11.22
N GLU A 406 -15.10 15.35 -10.76
CA GLU A 406 -16.31 15.97 -10.20
C GLU A 406 -17.45 16.04 -11.20
N PHE A 407 -17.17 16.38 -12.45
CA PHE A 407 -18.20 16.42 -13.49
C PHE A 407 -18.86 15.04 -13.68
N THR A 408 -18.08 13.96 -13.66
CA THR A 408 -18.65 12.59 -13.75
C THR A 408 -19.47 12.19 -12.52
N GLU A 409 -19.10 12.65 -11.32
CA GLU A 409 -19.85 12.39 -10.09
C GLU A 409 -21.13 13.25 -10.01
N GLU A 410 -21.07 14.52 -10.42
CA GLU A 410 -22.22 15.42 -10.49
C GLU A 410 -23.19 15.04 -11.60
N GLU A 411 -22.74 14.62 -12.79
CA GLU A 411 -23.65 14.12 -13.84
C GLU A 411 -24.36 12.84 -13.42
N ALA A 412 -23.68 11.98 -12.65
CA ALA A 412 -24.32 10.84 -12.00
C ALA A 412 -25.33 11.30 -10.93
N GLY A 413 -25.01 12.35 -10.15
CA GLY A 413 -25.87 12.90 -9.10
C GLY A 413 -27.07 13.73 -9.60
N ARG A 414 -26.94 14.51 -10.67
CA ARG A 414 -28.03 15.32 -11.26
C ARG A 414 -29.07 14.46 -11.96
N LYS A 415 -28.69 13.29 -12.49
CA LYS A 415 -29.65 12.28 -12.94
C LYS A 415 -30.40 11.58 -11.80
N CYS A 416 -30.05 11.87 -10.54
CA CYS A 416 -30.53 11.16 -9.35
C CYS A 416 -31.30 12.05 -8.35
N ASN A 417 -31.51 13.34 -8.62
CA ASN A 417 -32.25 14.24 -7.72
C ASN A 417 -33.74 14.30 -8.06
N SER A 418 -34.47 13.24 -7.67
CA SER A 418 -35.90 13.29 -7.32
C SER A 418 -36.05 12.88 -5.84
N PRO A 419 -36.89 13.55 -5.02
CA PRO A 419 -36.89 13.35 -3.58
C PRO A 419 -37.57 12.00 -3.23
N GLY A 420 -36.85 11.10 -2.55
CA GLY A 420 -37.42 9.87 -1.97
C GLY A 420 -36.60 8.57 -2.14
N ALA A 421 -35.58 8.54 -3.01
CA ALA A 421 -34.92 7.27 -3.36
C ALA A 421 -33.96 6.74 -2.27
N THR A 422 -34.29 5.60 -1.66
CA THR A 422 -33.36 4.79 -0.87
C THR A 422 -32.72 3.74 -1.78
N TYR A 423 -31.38 3.72 -1.90
CA TYR A 423 -30.68 2.85 -2.84
C TYR A 423 -30.38 1.47 -2.25
N ALA A 424 -30.88 0.40 -2.89
CA ALA A 424 -30.42 -0.98 -2.70
C ALA A 424 -29.95 -1.57 -4.04
N LYS A 425 -28.65 -1.87 -4.15
CA LYS A 425 -28.08 -2.58 -5.32
C LYS A 425 -28.20 -4.09 -5.12
N THR A 426 -28.90 -4.77 -6.03
CA THR A 426 -28.91 -6.24 -6.12
C THR A 426 -28.23 -6.66 -7.41
N HIS A 427 -27.27 -7.59 -7.35
CA HIS A 427 -26.57 -8.10 -8.53
C HIS A 427 -27.14 -9.47 -8.91
N ILE A 428 -27.44 -9.68 -10.18
CA ILE A 428 -27.92 -10.97 -10.72
C ILE A 428 -26.92 -11.45 -11.76
N TYR A 429 -26.34 -12.63 -11.57
CA TYR A 429 -25.34 -13.17 -12.46
C TYR A 429 -25.93 -14.30 -13.30
N ILE A 430 -25.74 -14.26 -14.62
CA ILE A 430 -26.14 -15.32 -15.55
C ILE A 430 -24.89 -15.84 -16.28
N CYS A 431 -24.73 -17.15 -16.40
CA CYS A 431 -23.64 -17.81 -17.11
C CYS A 431 -24.24 -18.70 -18.20
N MET A 432 -23.60 -18.90 -19.36
CA MET A 432 -24.04 -19.88 -20.36
C MET A 432 -22.88 -20.81 -20.72
N CYS A 433 -23.14 -22.11 -20.82
CA CYS A 433 -22.15 -23.15 -21.13
C CYS A 433 -22.62 -23.98 -22.34
N MET A 434 -21.73 -24.51 -23.18
CA MET A 434 -22.11 -25.42 -24.27
C MET A 434 -21.20 -26.64 -24.30
N GLN A 435 -21.78 -27.84 -24.47
CA GLN A 435 -21.05 -29.08 -24.68
C GLN A 435 -20.98 -29.39 -26.19
N ARG A 436 -19.85 -29.92 -26.68
CA ARG A 436 -19.79 -30.46 -28.04
C ARG A 436 -20.55 -31.78 -28.07
N GLY A 437 -21.66 -31.82 -28.80
CA GLY A 437 -22.44 -33.05 -29.07
C GLY A 437 -23.63 -33.31 -28.15
N ALA A 438 -23.90 -32.47 -27.15
CA ALA A 438 -25.13 -32.50 -26.37
C ALA A 438 -25.46 -31.10 -25.80
N PHE A 439 -26.75 -30.89 -25.56
CA PHE A 439 -27.48 -29.70 -25.10
C PHE A 439 -26.68 -28.63 -24.30
N PRO A 440 -26.78 -27.32 -24.63
CA PRO A 440 -26.19 -26.22 -23.85
C PRO A 440 -26.79 -26.04 -22.44
N TYR A 441 -26.13 -25.28 -21.57
CA TYR A 441 -26.59 -24.94 -20.21
C TYR A 441 -26.59 -23.42 -19.96
N VAL A 442 -27.40 -22.93 -19.02
CA VAL A 442 -27.44 -21.54 -18.51
C VAL A 442 -27.42 -21.61 -16.98
N ILE A 443 -26.67 -20.79 -16.26
CA ILE A 443 -26.61 -20.76 -14.78
C ILE A 443 -27.09 -19.38 -14.32
N VAL A 444 -28.05 -19.27 -13.39
CA VAL A 444 -28.53 -17.98 -12.87
C VAL A 444 -28.42 -17.95 -11.35
N SER A 445 -27.88 -16.86 -10.77
CA SER A 445 -27.80 -16.66 -9.31
C SER A 445 -28.23 -15.24 -8.91
N SER A 446 -28.91 -15.12 -7.77
CA SER A 446 -29.27 -13.85 -7.14
C SER A 446 -28.71 -13.77 -5.71
N GLY A 447 -28.11 -12.63 -5.34
CA GLY A 447 -27.57 -12.45 -3.98
C GLY A 447 -27.05 -11.04 -3.70
N LYS A 448 -27.26 -10.58 -2.44
CA LYS A 448 -26.70 -9.35 -1.89
C LYS A 448 -25.29 -9.62 -1.35
N SER A 449 -24.25 -9.34 -2.12
CA SER A 449 -22.91 -8.85 -1.69
C SER A 449 -21.87 -9.03 -2.80
N ARG A 450 -20.78 -8.25 -2.70
CA ARG A 450 -19.75 -8.01 -3.72
C ARG A 450 -18.69 -9.11 -3.71
N ASN A 451 -18.36 -9.63 -4.90
CA ASN A 451 -17.01 -9.74 -5.50
C ASN A 451 -16.96 -10.83 -6.57
N ILE A 452 -16.40 -10.55 -7.75
CA ILE A 452 -15.82 -11.57 -8.65
C ILE A 452 -14.47 -11.02 -9.14
N VAL A 453 -13.43 -11.84 -9.02
CA VAL A 453 -12.08 -11.62 -9.55
C VAL A 453 -11.92 -12.42 -10.82
N PHE A 454 -11.26 -11.86 -11.82
CA PHE A 454 -10.95 -12.55 -13.05
C PHE A 454 -9.51 -12.25 -13.51
N ASN A 455 -8.86 -13.19 -14.22
CA ASN A 455 -7.50 -13.06 -14.76
C ASN A 455 -7.48 -13.17 -16.30
N PRO A 456 -6.59 -12.45 -17.00
CA PRO A 456 -6.43 -12.56 -18.45
C PRO A 456 -5.71 -13.86 -18.87
N LEU A 457 -6.09 -14.42 -20.02
CA LEU A 457 -5.39 -15.55 -20.66
C LEU A 457 -3.94 -15.17 -21.05
N PRO A 458 -2.95 -16.07 -20.85
CA PRO A 458 -1.62 -15.87 -21.37
C PRO A 458 -1.61 -15.99 -22.91
N GLN A 459 -1.02 -14.99 -23.57
CA GLN A 459 -0.62 -15.08 -24.96
C GLN A 459 0.62 -15.96 -25.04
N HIS A 460 0.51 -17.19 -25.54
CA HIS A 460 1.49 -17.89 -26.39
C HIS A 460 1.15 -19.39 -26.47
N GLU A 461 0.34 -19.75 -27.46
CA GLU A 461 0.46 -21.02 -28.18
C GLU A 461 -0.21 -20.87 -29.55
N LYS A 462 0.58 -20.41 -30.53
CA LYS A 462 0.24 -20.55 -31.95
C LYS A 462 0.95 -21.80 -32.46
N GLN A 463 0.16 -22.69 -33.06
CA GLN A 463 0.51 -23.89 -33.85
C GLN A 463 0.68 -25.18 -33.00
N LYS A 464 -0.14 -26.22 -33.15
CA LYS A 464 -0.53 -26.92 -34.40
C LYS A 464 -1.88 -27.62 -34.26
N GLY A 465 -2.74 -27.48 -35.27
CA GLY A 465 -4.03 -28.18 -35.39
C GLY A 465 -5.12 -27.26 -35.94
N LYS A 466 -5.25 -27.17 -37.27
CA LYS A 466 -6.38 -26.49 -37.92
C LYS A 466 -7.69 -27.13 -37.44
N MET A 467 -8.48 -26.43 -36.63
CA MET A 467 -9.92 -26.67 -36.55
C MET A 467 -10.64 -25.37 -36.26
N LYS A 468 -11.38 -24.91 -37.28
CA LYS A 468 -12.16 -23.67 -37.30
C LYS A 468 -13.04 -23.54 -36.06
N SER A 469 -12.80 -22.51 -35.26
CA SER A 469 -13.79 -21.96 -34.34
C SER A 469 -14.79 -21.11 -35.13
N GLU A 470 -15.72 -21.74 -35.85
CA GLU A 470 -16.98 -21.06 -36.20
C GLU A 470 -17.93 -21.19 -35.01
N LEU A 471 -17.52 -20.65 -33.86
CA LEU A 471 -18.41 -20.43 -32.72
C LEU A 471 -19.06 -19.07 -32.89
N PHE A 472 -20.34 -19.09 -33.27
CA PHE A 472 -21.31 -17.98 -33.34
C PHE A 472 -20.73 -16.58 -33.64
N SER A 473 -21.16 -16.02 -34.77
CA SER A 473 -20.77 -14.66 -35.19
C SER A 473 -20.91 -13.66 -34.02
N GLN A 474 -20.02 -12.65 -33.97
CA GLN A 474 -20.13 -11.59 -32.95
C GLN A 474 -21.52 -10.95 -32.91
N ASN A 475 -22.26 -11.01 -34.02
CA ASN A 475 -23.64 -10.55 -34.16
C ASN A 475 -24.61 -11.41 -33.36
N PHE A 476 -24.49 -12.74 -33.41
CA PHE A 476 -25.30 -13.64 -32.57
C PHE A 476 -25.07 -13.36 -31.08
N LYS A 477 -23.81 -13.17 -30.66
CA LYS A 477 -23.46 -12.85 -29.27
C LYS A 477 -24.02 -11.50 -28.79
N LYS A 478 -23.96 -10.47 -29.62
CA LYS A 478 -24.56 -9.15 -29.32
C LYS A 478 -26.10 -9.25 -29.25
N HIS A 479 -26.70 -10.04 -30.15
CA HIS A 479 -28.13 -10.24 -30.21
C HIS A 479 -28.66 -10.95 -28.95
N MET A 480 -27.98 -12.01 -28.51
CA MET A 480 -28.31 -12.74 -27.29
C MET A 480 -28.20 -11.87 -26.03
N GLN A 481 -27.13 -11.09 -25.91
CA GLN A 481 -26.97 -10.15 -24.79
C GLN A 481 -28.09 -9.09 -24.78
N SER A 482 -28.43 -8.54 -25.95
CA SER A 482 -29.52 -7.58 -26.09
C SER A 482 -30.88 -8.20 -25.75
N LEU A 483 -31.12 -9.45 -26.15
CA LEU A 483 -32.35 -10.18 -25.86
C LEU A 483 -32.49 -10.45 -24.35
N LEU A 484 -31.43 -10.92 -23.69
CA LEU A 484 -31.40 -11.18 -22.25
C LEU A 484 -31.64 -9.90 -21.43
N ILE A 485 -30.96 -8.80 -21.78
CA ILE A 485 -31.17 -7.50 -21.15
C ILE A 485 -32.62 -7.04 -21.33
N ARG A 486 -33.20 -7.24 -22.52
CA ARG A 486 -34.59 -6.86 -22.81
C ARG A 486 -35.59 -7.68 -22.00
N VAL A 487 -35.40 -9.00 -21.87
CA VAL A 487 -36.30 -9.88 -21.11
C VAL A 487 -36.22 -9.56 -19.61
N LEU A 488 -35.02 -9.39 -19.07
CA LEU A 488 -34.83 -9.00 -17.66
C LEU A 488 -35.45 -7.62 -17.36
N ARG A 489 -35.33 -6.67 -18.28
CA ARG A 489 -35.94 -5.35 -18.15
C ARG A 489 -37.47 -5.43 -18.18
N ASN A 490 -38.03 -6.23 -19.08
CA ASN A 490 -39.48 -6.39 -19.20
C ASN A 490 -40.09 -7.10 -17.99
N GLU A 491 -39.43 -8.10 -17.42
CA GLU A 491 -39.94 -8.77 -16.21
C GLU A 491 -39.76 -7.94 -14.95
N ALA A 492 -38.66 -7.20 -14.83
CA ALA A 492 -38.49 -6.26 -13.73
C ALA A 492 -39.54 -5.12 -13.79
N ALA A 493 -39.90 -4.65 -14.98
CA ALA A 493 -40.94 -3.63 -15.18
C ALA A 493 -42.38 -4.13 -14.91
N LYS A 494 -42.65 -5.44 -15.01
CA LYS A 494 -43.96 -6.02 -14.68
C LYS A 494 -44.21 -6.16 -13.17
N GLN A 495 -43.14 -6.23 -12.36
CA GLN A 495 -43.23 -6.44 -10.91
C GLN A 495 -42.99 -5.15 -10.10
N LEU A 496 -42.32 -4.16 -10.70
CA LEU A 496 -41.96 -2.91 -10.06
C LEU A 496 -42.62 -1.79 -10.87
N ASN A 497 -43.60 -1.08 -10.29
CA ASN A 497 -44.26 0.06 -10.91
C ASN A 497 -43.30 1.27 -11.06
N GLY A 498 -42.21 1.13 -11.83
CA GLY A 498 -41.16 2.13 -12.01
C GLY A 498 -40.14 1.76 -13.09
N GLU A 499 -39.39 2.75 -13.60
CA GLU A 499 -38.40 2.53 -14.65
C GLU A 499 -37.17 1.75 -14.15
N VAL A 500 -36.87 0.63 -14.81
CA VAL A 500 -35.72 -0.22 -14.51
C VAL A 500 -34.61 0.00 -15.53
N ASN A 501 -33.41 0.33 -15.06
CA ASN A 501 -32.21 0.42 -15.89
C ASN A 501 -31.36 -0.85 -15.73
N VAL A 502 -31.18 -1.57 -16.84
CA VAL A 502 -30.35 -2.78 -16.91
C VAL A 502 -29.14 -2.49 -17.79
N ARG A 503 -27.93 -2.62 -17.24
CA ARG A 503 -26.67 -2.50 -18.02
C ARG A 503 -25.98 -3.85 -18.08
N GLY A 504 -25.58 -4.27 -19.27
CA GLY A 504 -24.74 -5.45 -19.49
C GLY A 504 -23.26 -5.08 -19.53
N SER A 505 -22.40 -5.92 -18.95
CA SER A 505 -20.95 -5.79 -19.10
C SER A 505 -20.39 -7.04 -19.77
N ARG A 506 -19.47 -6.84 -20.72
CA ARG A 506 -18.81 -7.92 -21.48
C ARG A 506 -17.41 -8.08 -20.92
N ARG A 507 -17.07 -9.27 -20.41
CA ARG A 507 -15.67 -9.64 -20.16
C ARG A 507 -15.26 -10.69 -21.18
N ARG A 508 -14.12 -10.48 -21.83
CA ARG A 508 -13.58 -11.40 -22.86
C ARG A 508 -12.44 -12.19 -22.25
N GLY A 509 -12.49 -13.51 -22.41
CA GLY A 509 -11.31 -14.37 -22.27
C GLY A 509 -11.01 -14.88 -20.87
N GLU A 510 -12.02 -15.22 -20.08
CA GLU A 510 -11.83 -15.71 -18.71
C GLU A 510 -12.46 -17.10 -18.56
N SER A 511 -11.66 -18.10 -18.17
CA SER A 511 -12.12 -19.44 -17.81
C SER A 511 -12.33 -19.57 -16.30
N VAL A 512 -13.29 -20.42 -15.91
CA VAL A 512 -13.70 -20.62 -14.50
C VAL A 512 -12.62 -21.39 -13.73
N CYS A 513 -12.05 -20.81 -12.67
CA CYS A 513 -10.89 -21.40 -11.96
C CYS A 513 -11.23 -22.53 -10.96
N LYS A 514 -12.46 -22.61 -10.45
CA LYS A 514 -12.96 -23.74 -9.64
C LYS A 514 -14.47 -23.85 -9.79
N SER A 515 -14.93 -25.06 -10.09
CA SER A 515 -16.32 -25.42 -10.29
C SER A 515 -16.52 -26.87 -9.87
N ASP A 516 -17.70 -27.20 -9.35
CA ASP A 516 -18.13 -28.59 -9.13
C ASP A 516 -18.49 -29.28 -10.46
N ILE A 517 -18.41 -28.54 -11.57
CA ILE A 517 -18.40 -29.08 -12.93
C ILE A 517 -17.15 -29.98 -13.07
N PRO A 518 -17.31 -31.27 -13.40
CA PRO A 518 -16.21 -32.20 -13.56
C PRO A 518 -15.12 -31.66 -14.51
N TYR A 519 -13.84 -31.93 -14.21
CA TYR A 519 -12.68 -31.34 -14.90
C TYR A 519 -12.74 -31.43 -16.44
N TYR A 520 -13.32 -32.50 -16.99
CA TYR A 520 -13.49 -32.70 -18.44
C TYR A 520 -14.50 -31.73 -19.10
N ASN A 521 -15.36 -31.08 -18.31
CA ASN A 521 -16.36 -30.12 -18.78
C ASN A 521 -15.92 -28.65 -18.62
N GLN A 522 -14.84 -28.38 -17.88
CA GLN A 522 -14.36 -27.01 -17.60
C GLN A 522 -13.73 -26.34 -18.83
N ASN A 523 -13.13 -27.11 -19.73
CA ASN A 523 -12.52 -26.62 -20.97
C ASN A 523 -13.54 -26.27 -22.08
N ASN A 524 -14.84 -26.46 -21.83
CA ASN A 524 -15.91 -26.22 -22.81
C ASN A 524 -16.70 -24.93 -22.53
N ILE A 525 -16.25 -24.10 -21.60
CA ILE A 525 -16.85 -22.80 -21.29
C ILE A 525 -16.36 -21.76 -22.32
N VAL A 526 -17.28 -21.20 -23.09
CA VAL A 526 -16.96 -20.35 -24.25
C VAL A 526 -17.05 -18.85 -23.93
N ASP A 527 -17.99 -18.43 -23.07
CA ASP A 527 -18.23 -17.01 -22.75
C ASP A 527 -19.08 -16.88 -21.48
N ILE A 528 -18.92 -15.78 -20.74
CA ILE A 528 -19.71 -15.46 -19.53
C ILE A 528 -20.36 -14.07 -19.74
N ILE A 529 -21.69 -13.98 -19.64
CA ILE A 529 -22.43 -12.72 -19.90
C ILE A 529 -23.07 -12.22 -18.60
N THR A 530 -22.53 -11.15 -18.02
CA THR A 530 -23.04 -10.57 -16.77
C THR A 530 -23.97 -9.37 -17.02
N GLY A 531 -25.04 -9.28 -16.23
CA GLY A 531 -25.96 -8.13 -16.23
C GLY A 531 -26.15 -7.58 -14.81
N VAL A 532 -26.46 -6.29 -14.68
CA VAL A 532 -26.84 -5.69 -13.39
C VAL A 532 -28.23 -5.06 -13.52
N LEU A 533 -29.08 -5.34 -12.55
CA LEU A 533 -30.42 -4.77 -12.40
C LEU A 533 -30.39 -3.68 -11.32
N ASP A 534 -30.48 -2.42 -11.72
CA ASP A 534 -30.68 -1.32 -10.78
C ASP A 534 -32.19 -1.12 -10.56
N LYS A 535 -32.65 -1.24 -9.31
CA LYS A 535 -34.05 -0.99 -8.93
C LYS A 535 -34.26 0.46 -8.51
N TYR A 536 -35.40 1.03 -8.89
CA TYR A 536 -35.97 2.24 -8.26
C TYR A 536 -37.39 1.90 -7.79
N THR A 537 -37.59 1.67 -6.49
CA THR A 537 -38.94 1.43 -5.92
C THR A 537 -39.04 1.82 -4.45
N ASP A 538 -40.16 2.43 -4.06
CA ASP A 538 -40.51 2.86 -2.69
C ASP A 538 -41.00 1.72 -1.76
N ALA A 539 -40.80 0.44 -2.11
CA ALA A 539 -41.36 -0.70 -1.36
C ALA A 539 -40.30 -1.75 -0.96
N ASN A 540 -40.55 -2.40 0.19
CA ASN A 540 -39.71 -3.42 0.85
C ASN A 540 -39.03 -4.41 -0.14
N THR A 541 -37.70 -4.47 -0.08
CA THR A 541 -36.84 -5.00 -1.15
C THR A 541 -36.52 -6.50 -1.10
N ASN A 542 -37.51 -7.40 -1.08
CA ASN A 542 -37.24 -8.85 -1.16
C ASN A 542 -37.90 -9.61 -2.33
N ASP A 543 -38.84 -9.06 -3.08
CA ASP A 543 -39.58 -9.87 -4.08
C ASP A 543 -39.21 -9.50 -5.53
N ILE A 544 -38.13 -10.08 -6.07
CA ILE A 544 -38.11 -10.42 -7.50
C ILE A 544 -38.40 -11.90 -7.56
N ASN A 545 -39.48 -12.30 -8.26
CA ASN A 545 -39.72 -13.71 -8.54
C ASN A 545 -38.77 -14.16 -9.67
N VAL A 546 -37.54 -14.48 -9.28
CA VAL A 546 -36.43 -14.87 -10.16
C VAL A 546 -36.77 -16.13 -10.95
N GLU A 547 -37.53 -17.04 -10.34
CA GLU A 547 -37.99 -18.29 -10.96
C GLU A 547 -38.87 -18.04 -12.19
N ASN A 548 -39.81 -17.10 -12.09
CA ASN A 548 -40.71 -16.77 -13.20
C ASN A 548 -39.99 -16.03 -14.34
N ALA A 549 -39.04 -15.15 -14.01
CA ALA A 549 -38.20 -14.48 -15.01
C ALA A 549 -37.33 -15.48 -15.78
N ILE A 550 -36.81 -16.51 -15.11
CA ILE A 550 -36.00 -17.56 -15.72
C ILE A 550 -36.84 -18.47 -16.62
N LYS A 551 -38.05 -18.86 -16.18
CA LYS A 551 -38.98 -19.64 -17.01
C LYS A 551 -39.30 -18.92 -18.32
N ASN A 552 -39.55 -17.61 -18.26
CA ASN A 552 -39.78 -16.80 -19.45
C ASN A 552 -38.53 -16.66 -20.33
N ILE A 553 -37.34 -16.54 -19.75
CA ILE A 553 -36.08 -16.55 -20.51
C ILE A 553 -35.92 -17.91 -21.22
N LYS A 554 -36.15 -19.03 -20.53
CA LYS A 554 -36.07 -20.37 -21.11
C LYS A 554 -37.07 -20.56 -22.24
N GLU A 555 -38.33 -20.17 -22.06
CA GLU A 555 -39.37 -20.28 -23.10
C GLU A 555 -39.05 -19.43 -24.34
N ILE A 556 -38.52 -18.21 -24.15
CA ILE A 556 -38.11 -17.34 -25.25
C ILE A 556 -36.92 -17.95 -26.00
N LEU A 557 -35.94 -18.49 -25.28
CA LEU A 557 -34.78 -19.14 -25.89
C LEU A 557 -35.16 -20.43 -26.62
N ASP A 558 -36.06 -21.23 -26.06
CA ASP A 558 -36.56 -22.46 -26.69
C ASP A 558 -37.36 -22.15 -27.96
N LYS A 559 -38.18 -21.09 -27.96
CA LYS A 559 -38.90 -20.62 -29.16
C LYS A 559 -37.96 -20.05 -30.23
N THR A 560 -36.87 -19.39 -29.82
CA THR A 560 -35.98 -18.69 -30.74
C THR A 560 -34.87 -19.60 -31.29
N PHE A 561 -34.43 -20.59 -30.52
CA PHE A 561 -33.24 -21.40 -30.83
C PHE A 561 -33.44 -22.92 -30.62
N GLY A 562 -34.67 -23.38 -30.36
CA GLY A 562 -35.02 -24.78 -30.12
C GLY A 562 -34.77 -25.23 -28.67
N ALA A 563 -35.43 -26.30 -28.22
CA ALA A 563 -35.42 -26.80 -26.82
C ALA A 563 -34.08 -27.42 -26.37
N GLY A 564 -33.00 -27.13 -27.08
CA GLY A 564 -31.70 -27.75 -26.97
C GLY A 564 -30.91 -27.40 -25.70
N TRP A 565 -31.41 -26.60 -24.77
CA TRP A 565 -30.60 -25.97 -23.69
C TRP A 565 -31.18 -26.29 -22.30
N ILE A 566 -30.37 -26.28 -21.24
CA ILE A 566 -30.70 -26.58 -19.83
C ILE A 566 -30.40 -25.34 -18.97
N CYS A 567 -31.09 -25.11 -17.86
CA CYS A 567 -30.83 -23.97 -16.96
C CYS A 567 -30.59 -24.48 -15.52
N LEU A 568 -29.59 -23.95 -14.80
CA LEU A 568 -29.20 -24.30 -13.44
C LEU A 568 -29.33 -23.09 -12.51
N ILE A 569 -29.82 -23.29 -11.29
CA ILE A 569 -30.09 -22.24 -10.30
C ILE A 569 -29.47 -22.61 -8.95
N GLY A 570 -28.96 -21.63 -8.20
CA GLY A 570 -28.57 -21.81 -6.80
C GLY A 570 -28.74 -20.54 -5.97
N GLU A 571 -29.30 -20.66 -4.76
CA GLU A 571 -29.35 -19.61 -3.75
C GLU A 571 -28.03 -19.58 -2.94
N SER A 572 -27.44 -18.40 -2.78
CA SER A 572 -26.29 -18.11 -1.91
C SER A 572 -24.90 -18.49 -2.43
N PHE A 573 -24.26 -17.58 -3.18
CA PHE A 573 -22.79 -17.54 -3.29
C PHE A 573 -22.26 -16.30 -2.55
N SER A 574 -21.52 -16.51 -1.46
CA SER A 574 -20.82 -15.43 -0.74
C SER A 574 -19.31 -15.53 -1.01
N PHE A 575 -18.63 -14.38 -1.14
CA PHE A 575 -17.18 -14.31 -1.15
C PHE A 575 -16.71 -13.69 0.16
N ASN A 576 -15.92 -14.44 0.95
CA ASN A 576 -15.18 -13.92 2.09
C ASN A 576 -13.68 -14.05 1.79
N ILE A 577 -12.94 -12.94 1.83
CA ILE A 577 -11.47 -12.98 1.89
C ILE A 577 -11.08 -12.79 3.35
N SER A 578 -11.07 -13.90 4.09
CA SER A 578 -10.28 -14.02 5.32
C SER A 578 -9.84 -15.47 5.49
N ALA A 579 -8.65 -15.65 6.07
CA ALA A 579 -7.87 -16.88 6.10
C ALA A 579 -8.63 -18.15 6.56
N LYS A 580 -8.28 -19.28 5.92
CA LYS A 580 -8.40 -20.69 6.37
C LYS A 580 -9.56 -21.04 7.33
N VAL A 581 -10.65 -21.63 6.82
CA VAL A 581 -11.36 -22.79 7.43
C VAL A 581 -12.07 -23.57 6.31
N CYS A 582 -11.95 -24.90 6.29
CA CYS A 582 -12.74 -25.81 5.44
C CYS A 582 -14.23 -25.76 5.80
N LEU A 583 -15.14 -25.80 4.82
CA LEU A 583 -16.54 -26.20 5.01
C LEU A 583 -17.09 -26.80 3.69
N HIS A 584 -17.62 -28.02 3.79
CA HIS A 584 -18.46 -28.67 2.77
C HIS A 584 -19.90 -28.15 2.86
N VAL A 585 -20.59 -27.96 1.73
CA VAL A 585 -22.07 -27.99 1.67
C VAL A 585 -22.56 -28.58 0.34
N ARG A 586 -23.64 -29.38 0.48
CA ARG A 586 -24.40 -30.21 -0.46
C ARG A 586 -25.28 -29.36 -1.40
N VAL A 587 -25.48 -29.82 -2.64
CA VAL A 587 -26.54 -29.32 -3.54
C VAL A 587 -27.75 -30.25 -3.41
N GLU A 588 -28.89 -29.72 -2.99
CA GLU A 588 -30.19 -30.34 -3.20
C GLU A 588 -31.01 -29.50 -4.19
N THR A 589 -31.75 -30.25 -5.02
CA THR A 589 -32.79 -29.86 -5.98
C THR A 589 -32.32 -29.56 -7.42
N ILE A 590 -32.55 -30.56 -8.27
CA ILE A 590 -32.57 -30.52 -9.74
C ILE A 590 -34.04 -30.36 -10.13
N VAL A 591 -34.35 -29.38 -10.99
CA VAL A 591 -35.55 -29.39 -11.84
C VAL A 591 -35.11 -29.21 -13.28
#